data_AF-A0A258FRH1-F1
#
_entry.id   AF-A0A258FRH1-F1
#
_cell.length_a   1.000
_cell.length_b   1.000
_cell.length_c   1.000
_cell.angle_alpha   90.00
_cell.angle_beta   90.00
_cell.angle_gamma   90.00
#
_symmetry.space_group_name_H-M   'P 1'
#
loop_
_entity.id
_entity.type
_entity.pdbx_description
1 polymer ?
#
loop_
_entity_poly.entity_id
_entity_poly.type
_entity_poly.pdbx_seq_one_letter_code
_entity_poly.pdbx_strand_id
1 'polypeptide(L)'
;MSLPDDETLMRWSDGELSPDAAARLEAAARADPVLAARMKAMSHSRQALAEAFPIAFDPRDADLARRIAAAGSGAPKPHALASLRARIGELLAPRHAVPWAAFAAAAFVGGLLLGPLANRDGGLTLRPDRTVAGAGLQGVLDQRLASEGADEQGLSVGLTFQDVDGRWCRTFQSERDGWGGLACHADGTWTVTALAALEVSDDEVRRASSETPAAVLAAVDEAIAGTTADAAAEAKARDAGWR
;
A
#
# COMPACT_ATOMS: atom_id res chain seq x y z
N MET A 1 -16.90 -49.87 -0.27
CA MET A 1 -17.02 -48.58 -0.98
C MET A 1 -15.93 -47.69 -0.43
N SER A 2 -15.10 -47.08 -1.29
CA SER A 2 -14.09 -46.13 -0.82
C SER A 2 -14.80 -44.92 -0.23
N LEU A 3 -14.39 -44.48 0.95
CA LEU A 3 -14.88 -43.23 1.54
C LEU A 3 -14.61 -42.08 0.55
N PRO A 4 -15.56 -41.15 0.34
CA PRO A 4 -15.32 -39.94 -0.42
C PRO A 4 -14.13 -39.16 0.17
N ASP A 5 -13.34 -38.54 -0.70
CA ASP A 5 -12.26 -37.64 -0.29
C ASP A 5 -12.80 -36.39 0.42
N ASP A 6 -11.92 -35.76 1.20
CA ASP A 6 -12.24 -34.58 1.99
C ASP A 6 -12.58 -33.39 1.08
N GLU A 7 -11.97 -33.32 -0.10
CA GLU A 7 -12.25 -32.29 -1.11
C GLU A 7 -13.72 -32.33 -1.58
N THR A 8 -14.26 -33.51 -1.88
CA THR A 8 -15.65 -33.67 -2.29
C THR A 8 -16.60 -33.22 -1.18
N LEU A 9 -16.26 -33.49 0.08
CA LEU A 9 -17.08 -33.07 1.23
C LEU A 9 -17.00 -31.55 1.46
N MET A 10 -15.85 -30.92 1.25
CA MET A 10 -15.72 -29.46 1.29
C MET A 10 -16.50 -28.79 0.16
N ARG A 11 -16.37 -29.29 -1.08
CA ARG A 11 -17.15 -28.78 -2.23
C ARG A 11 -18.65 -28.96 -2.04
N TRP A 12 -19.09 -30.05 -1.41
CA TRP A 12 -20.48 -30.22 -0.97
C TRP A 12 -20.87 -29.15 0.05
N SER A 13 -20.05 -28.97 1.09
CA SER A 13 -20.28 -28.00 2.17
C SER A 13 -20.39 -26.57 1.64
N ASP A 14 -19.62 -26.21 0.62
CA ASP A 14 -19.61 -24.86 0.03
C ASP A 14 -20.68 -24.67 -1.06
N GLY A 15 -21.35 -25.75 -1.48
CA GLY A 15 -22.37 -25.72 -2.54
C GLY A 15 -21.79 -25.70 -3.96
N GLU A 16 -20.52 -26.09 -4.12
CA GLU A 16 -19.81 -26.13 -5.40
C GLU A 16 -19.95 -27.47 -6.15
N LEU A 17 -20.63 -28.45 -5.56
CA LEU A 17 -21.03 -29.67 -6.26
C LEU A 17 -22.22 -29.41 -7.17
N SER A 18 -22.24 -30.08 -8.33
CA SER A 18 -23.43 -30.10 -9.17
C SER A 18 -24.60 -30.78 -8.44
N PRO A 19 -25.86 -30.41 -8.75
CA PRO A 19 -27.04 -30.99 -8.10
C PRO A 19 -27.06 -32.53 -8.14
N ASP A 20 -26.68 -33.11 -9.27
CA ASP A 20 -26.62 -34.57 -9.45
C ASP A 20 -25.51 -35.24 -8.62
N ALA A 21 -24.38 -34.55 -8.40
CA ALA A 21 -23.29 -35.07 -7.58
C ALA A 21 -23.61 -34.96 -6.09
N ALA A 22 -24.23 -33.86 -5.66
CA ALA A 22 -24.72 -33.69 -4.29
C ALA A 22 -25.78 -34.75 -3.94
N ALA A 23 -26.77 -34.98 -4.82
CA ALA A 23 -27.81 -35.98 -4.60
C ALA A 23 -27.25 -37.41 -4.48
N ARG A 24 -26.21 -37.75 -5.25
CA ARG A 24 -25.51 -39.04 -5.14
C ARG A 24 -24.77 -39.17 -3.80
N LEU A 25 -24.12 -38.11 -3.35
CA LEU A 25 -23.40 -38.10 -2.07
C LEU A 25 -24.37 -38.25 -0.88
N GLU A 26 -25.50 -37.54 -0.92
CA GLU A 26 -26.56 -37.65 0.09
C GLU A 26 -27.26 -39.02 0.08
N ALA A 27 -27.43 -39.63 -1.10
CA ALA A 27 -27.90 -41.00 -1.20
C ALA A 27 -26.91 -42.01 -0.59
N ALA A 28 -25.61 -41.81 -0.79
CA ALA A 28 -24.57 -42.62 -0.17
C ALA A 28 -24.56 -42.47 1.36
N ALA A 29 -24.75 -41.25 1.87
CA ALA A 29 -24.81 -40.97 3.31
C ALA A 29 -25.99 -41.66 4.02
N ARG A 30 -27.09 -41.97 3.30
CA ARG A 30 -28.20 -42.77 3.86
C ARG A 30 -27.82 -44.22 4.16
N ALA A 31 -26.83 -44.75 3.44
CA ALA A 31 -26.35 -46.13 3.60
C ALA A 31 -25.05 -46.21 4.42
N ASP A 32 -24.34 -45.11 4.62
CA ASP A 32 -23.07 -45.04 5.36
C ASP A 32 -23.15 -44.05 6.55
N PRO A 33 -23.24 -44.56 7.80
CA PRO A 33 -23.34 -43.70 8.98
C PRO A 33 -22.06 -42.90 9.26
N VAL A 34 -20.89 -43.35 8.80
CA VAL A 34 -19.62 -42.62 8.96
C VAL A 34 -19.61 -41.40 8.05
N LEU A 35 -20.02 -41.57 6.79
CA LEU A 35 -20.17 -40.46 5.85
C LEU A 35 -21.21 -39.43 6.34
N ALA A 36 -22.37 -39.91 6.83
CA ALA A 36 -23.39 -39.05 7.41
C ALA A 36 -22.87 -38.22 8.59
N ALA A 37 -22.07 -38.81 9.48
CA ALA A 37 -21.48 -38.11 10.62
C ALA A 37 -20.51 -37.01 10.17
N ARG A 38 -19.70 -37.25 9.14
CA ARG A 38 -18.77 -36.25 8.57
C ARG A 38 -19.49 -35.09 7.92
N MET A 39 -20.51 -35.37 7.10
CA MET A 39 -21.36 -34.34 6.49
C MET A 39 -22.09 -33.51 7.56
N LYS A 40 -22.54 -34.15 8.66
CA LYS A 40 -23.14 -33.46 9.80
C LYS A 40 -22.15 -32.54 10.52
N ALA A 41 -20.89 -32.94 10.68
CA ALA A 41 -19.86 -32.09 11.28
C ALA A 41 -19.58 -30.84 10.44
N MET A 42 -19.45 -30.98 9.12
CA MET A 42 -19.21 -29.82 8.23
C MET A 42 -20.40 -28.86 8.17
N SER A 43 -21.63 -29.39 8.08
CA SER A 43 -22.83 -28.56 8.12
C SER A 43 -22.98 -27.80 9.45
N HIS A 44 -22.64 -28.42 10.58
CA HIS A 44 -22.62 -27.75 11.87
C HIS A 44 -21.61 -26.59 11.92
N SER A 45 -20.39 -26.79 11.41
CA SER A 45 -19.39 -25.71 11.33
C SER A 45 -19.85 -24.56 10.44
N ARG A 46 -20.46 -24.85 9.29
CA ARG A 46 -21.03 -23.84 8.38
C ARG A 46 -22.16 -23.06 9.05
N GLN A 47 -23.04 -23.75 9.77
CA GLN A 47 -24.14 -23.13 10.50
C GLN A 47 -23.60 -22.20 11.60
N ALA A 48 -22.63 -22.65 12.40
CA ALA A 48 -22.01 -21.84 13.44
C ALA A 48 -21.36 -20.57 12.87
N LEU A 49 -20.72 -20.66 11.69
CA LEU A 49 -20.14 -19.49 11.01
C LEU A 49 -21.24 -18.52 10.53
N ALA A 50 -22.30 -19.02 9.92
CA ALA A 50 -23.42 -18.20 9.45
C ALA A 50 -24.15 -17.50 10.61
N GLU A 51 -24.26 -18.16 11.76
CA GLU A 51 -24.83 -17.58 12.99
C GLU A 51 -23.90 -16.53 13.61
N ALA A 52 -22.58 -16.76 13.61
CA ALA A 52 -21.60 -15.81 14.13
C ALA A 52 -21.45 -14.55 13.26
N PHE A 53 -21.62 -14.69 11.95
CA PHE A 53 -21.48 -13.62 10.97
C PHE A 53 -22.75 -13.48 10.12
N PRO A 54 -23.85 -12.96 10.71
CA PRO A 54 -25.09 -12.78 9.97
C PRO A 54 -24.85 -11.82 8.81
N ILE A 55 -25.12 -12.28 7.59
CA ILE A 55 -25.01 -11.45 6.39
C ILE A 55 -26.12 -10.39 6.45
N ALA A 56 -25.73 -9.14 6.70
CA ALA A 56 -26.64 -8.01 6.63
C ALA A 56 -26.75 -7.55 5.18
N PHE A 57 -27.98 -7.45 4.67
CA PHE A 57 -28.23 -6.88 3.35
C PHE A 57 -27.97 -5.36 3.39
N ASP A 58 -27.05 -4.87 2.56
CA ASP A 58 -26.81 -3.44 2.42
C ASP A 58 -27.67 -2.89 1.26
N PRO A 59 -28.47 -1.83 1.46
CA PRO A 59 -29.24 -1.20 0.39
C PRO A 59 -28.39 -0.80 -0.84
N ARG A 60 -27.08 -0.63 -0.68
CA ARG A 60 -26.11 -0.32 -1.75
C ARG A 60 -25.80 -1.53 -2.63
N ASP A 61 -26.03 -2.76 -2.18
CA ASP A 61 -25.72 -3.98 -2.93
C ASP A 61 -26.50 -4.05 -4.25
N ALA A 62 -27.75 -3.58 -4.25
CA ALA A 62 -28.57 -3.52 -5.45
C ALA A 62 -28.02 -2.52 -6.49
N ASP A 63 -27.44 -1.40 -6.05
CA ASP A 63 -26.81 -0.44 -6.96
C ASP A 63 -25.51 -0.97 -7.54
N LEU A 64 -24.70 -1.61 -6.69
CA LEU A 64 -23.46 -2.25 -7.11
C LEU A 64 -23.72 -3.38 -8.12
N ALA A 65 -24.70 -4.25 -7.85
CA ALA A 65 -25.08 -5.33 -8.76
C ALA A 65 -25.53 -4.80 -10.14
N ARG A 66 -26.32 -3.72 -10.17
CA ARG A 66 -26.70 -3.05 -11.43
C ARG A 66 -25.50 -2.53 -12.20
N ARG A 67 -24.53 -1.91 -11.51
CA ARG A 67 -23.30 -1.39 -12.15
C ARG A 67 -22.45 -2.50 -12.75
N ILE A 68 -22.29 -3.62 -12.04
CA ILE A 68 -21.56 -4.80 -12.53
C ILE A 68 -22.24 -5.36 -13.78
N ALA A 69 -23.57 -5.52 -13.76
CA ALA A 69 -24.32 -6.00 -14.93
C ALA A 69 -24.24 -5.04 -16.13
N ALA A 70 -24.25 -3.73 -15.88
CA ALA A 70 -24.09 -2.70 -16.91
C ALA A 70 -22.68 -2.65 -17.51
N ALA A 71 -21.64 -2.91 -16.71
CA ALA A 71 -20.26 -2.95 -17.18
C ALA A 71 -20.02 -4.06 -18.22
N GLY A 72 -20.74 -5.18 -18.12
CA GLY A 72 -20.65 -6.29 -19.08
C GLY A 72 -21.41 -6.08 -20.40
N SER A 73 -22.28 -5.06 -20.49
CA SER A 73 -23.17 -4.84 -21.64
C SER A 73 -22.81 -3.61 -22.50
N GLY A 74 -21.74 -2.89 -22.15
CA GLY A 74 -21.22 -1.78 -22.93
C GLY A 74 -20.41 -2.23 -24.14
N ALA A 75 -21.03 -2.41 -25.31
CA ALA A 75 -20.27 -2.47 -26.56
C ALA A 75 -19.49 -1.14 -26.75
N PRO A 76 -18.18 -1.16 -27.02
CA PRO A 76 -17.40 0.07 -27.19
C PRO A 76 -17.95 0.84 -28.39
N LYS A 77 -18.42 2.08 -28.17
CA LYS A 77 -18.94 2.95 -29.24
C LYS A 77 -17.78 3.32 -30.17
N PRO A 78 -17.67 2.78 -31.40
CA PRO A 78 -16.50 2.97 -32.26
C PRO A 78 -16.35 4.41 -32.75
N HIS A 79 -17.42 5.21 -32.73
CA HIS A 79 -17.43 6.57 -33.25
C HIS A 79 -16.65 7.58 -32.39
N ALA A 80 -16.53 7.36 -31.08
CA ALA A 80 -15.79 8.27 -30.21
C ALA A 80 -14.29 8.28 -30.55
N LEU A 81 -13.71 7.10 -30.79
CA LEU A 81 -12.30 6.95 -31.12
C LEU A 81 -11.95 7.47 -32.53
N ALA A 82 -12.86 7.30 -33.49
CA ALA A 82 -12.66 7.82 -34.85
C ALA A 82 -12.61 9.36 -34.88
N SER A 83 -13.51 10.02 -34.15
CA SER A 83 -13.53 11.49 -34.06
C SER A 83 -12.30 12.05 -33.33
N LEU A 84 -11.83 11.35 -32.29
CA LEU A 84 -10.62 11.73 -31.57
C LEU A 84 -9.37 11.59 -32.45
N ARG A 85 -9.27 10.51 -33.23
CA ARG A 85 -8.15 10.27 -34.15
C ARG A 85 -8.07 11.33 -35.25
N ALA A 86 -9.21 11.75 -35.79
CA ALA A 86 -9.25 12.84 -36.78
C ALA A 86 -8.77 14.17 -36.20
N ARG A 87 -9.21 14.52 -34.98
CA ARG A 87 -8.78 15.75 -34.28
C ARG A 87 -7.29 15.74 -33.94
N ILE A 88 -6.76 14.61 -33.46
CA ILE A 88 -5.33 14.44 -33.19
C ILE A 88 -4.51 14.58 -34.49
N GLY A 89 -4.97 13.99 -35.59
CA GLY A 89 -4.31 14.09 -36.90
C GLY A 89 -4.27 15.53 -37.43
N GLU A 90 -5.33 16.31 -37.19
CA GLU A 90 -5.36 17.72 -37.60
C GLU A 90 -4.43 18.61 -36.77
N LEU A 91 -4.32 18.34 -35.46
CA LEU A 91 -3.41 19.04 -34.54
C LEU A 91 -1.93 18.73 -34.80
N LEU A 92 -1.63 17.52 -35.26
CA LEU A 92 -0.29 17.05 -35.63
C LEU A 92 0.04 17.27 -37.12
N ALA A 93 -0.81 17.98 -37.87
CA ALA A 93 -0.58 18.23 -39.28
C ALA A 93 0.72 19.04 -39.51
N PRO A 94 1.44 18.81 -40.64
CA PRO A 94 2.74 19.45 -40.91
C PRO A 94 2.72 20.98 -40.87
N ARG A 95 1.56 21.60 -41.16
CA ARG A 95 1.34 23.06 -41.06
C ARG A 95 1.52 23.61 -39.64
N HIS A 96 1.41 22.77 -38.61
CA HIS A 96 1.63 23.15 -37.21
C HIS A 96 3.02 22.77 -36.71
N ALA A 97 3.91 22.25 -37.57
CA ALA A 97 5.25 21.83 -37.16
C ALA A 97 6.09 22.96 -36.57
N VAL A 98 6.01 24.17 -37.13
CA VAL A 98 6.75 25.35 -36.64
C VAL A 98 6.29 25.79 -35.24
N PRO A 99 4.99 26.02 -34.95
CA PRO A 99 4.56 26.35 -33.59
C PRO A 99 4.80 25.20 -32.60
N TRP A 100 4.69 23.93 -33.01
CA TRP A 100 5.04 22.79 -32.16
C TRP A 100 6.54 22.74 -31.84
N ALA A 101 7.41 23.01 -32.81
CA ALA A 101 8.85 23.08 -32.59
C ALA A 101 9.21 24.22 -31.64
N ALA A 102 8.58 25.39 -31.79
CA ALA A 102 8.76 26.52 -30.88
C ALA A 102 8.29 26.20 -29.45
N PHE A 103 7.13 25.55 -29.31
CA PHE A 103 6.63 25.10 -28.01
C PHE A 103 7.53 24.05 -27.37
N ALA A 104 8.00 23.05 -28.13
CA ALA A 104 8.92 22.04 -27.65
C ALA A 104 10.26 22.65 -27.21
N ALA A 105 10.79 23.62 -27.96
CA ALA A 105 11.99 24.34 -27.58
C ALA A 105 11.78 25.18 -26.29
N ALA A 106 10.65 25.87 -26.19
CA ALA A 106 10.31 26.65 -24.99
C ALA A 106 10.10 25.75 -23.76
N ALA A 107 9.45 24.59 -23.93
CA ALA A 107 9.27 23.60 -22.87
C ALA A 107 10.60 22.97 -22.45
N PHE A 108 11.50 22.70 -23.40
CA PHE A 108 12.84 22.19 -23.12
C PHE A 108 13.69 23.21 -22.37
N VAL A 109 13.75 24.46 -22.84
CA VAL A 109 14.47 25.55 -22.17
C VAL A 109 13.86 25.85 -20.80
N GLY A 110 12.53 25.89 -20.71
CA GLY A 110 11.81 26.05 -19.45
C GLY A 110 12.10 24.91 -18.47
N GLY A 111 12.11 23.67 -18.95
CA GLY A 111 12.49 22.50 -18.16
C GLY A 111 13.96 22.51 -17.74
N LEU A 112 14.88 23.02 -18.55
CA LEU A 112 16.29 23.15 -18.19
C LEU A 112 16.52 24.25 -17.13
N LEU A 113 15.79 25.35 -17.22
CA LEU A 113 15.91 26.50 -16.31
C LEU A 113 15.15 26.29 -14.99
N LEU A 114 13.98 25.66 -15.04
CA LEU A 114 13.13 25.39 -13.87
C LEU A 114 13.37 24.00 -13.28
N GLY A 115 13.97 23.08 -14.03
CA GLY A 115 14.27 21.71 -13.60
C GLY A 115 15.05 21.65 -12.28
N PRO A 116 16.10 22.46 -12.08
CA PRO A 116 16.81 22.52 -10.80
C PRO A 116 15.97 23.06 -9.63
N LEU A 117 14.96 23.90 -9.89
CA LEU A 117 14.03 24.40 -8.86
C LEU A 117 12.92 23.38 -8.56
N ALA A 118 12.58 22.54 -9.54
CA ALA A 118 11.60 21.45 -9.42
C ALA A 118 12.22 20.17 -8.85
N ASN A 119 13.54 19.98 -9.02
CA ASN A 119 14.31 18.96 -8.33
C ASN A 119 14.50 19.40 -6.87
N ARG A 120 13.42 19.32 -6.10
CA ARG A 120 13.53 19.22 -4.65
C ARG A 120 14.20 17.89 -4.40
N ASP A 121 15.52 17.93 -4.19
CA ASP A 121 16.28 16.75 -3.83
C ASP A 121 15.56 16.04 -2.67
N GLY A 122 14.95 14.90 -2.98
CA GLY A 122 14.55 13.89 -1.99
C GLY A 122 15.76 13.14 -1.45
N GLY A 123 16.96 13.51 -1.90
CA GLY A 123 18.22 12.97 -1.43
C GLY A 123 18.57 13.43 -0.02
N LEU A 124 19.24 12.55 0.71
CA LEU A 124 19.80 12.85 2.01
C LEU A 124 20.92 13.89 1.88
N THR A 125 20.67 15.11 2.34
CA THR A 125 21.72 16.13 2.52
C THR A 125 21.91 16.39 4.00
N LEU A 126 23.13 16.16 4.48
CA LEU A 126 23.52 16.40 5.87
C LEU A 126 24.55 17.52 5.95
N ARG A 127 24.46 18.32 7.01
CA ARG A 127 25.54 19.21 7.42
C ARG A 127 26.68 18.41 8.07
N PRO A 128 27.87 19.00 8.28
CA PRO A 128 28.99 18.32 8.94
C PRO A 128 28.69 17.78 10.35
N ASP A 129 27.73 18.38 11.06
CA ASP A 129 27.26 17.96 12.38
C ASP A 129 26.17 16.86 12.33
N ARG A 130 25.86 16.33 11.13
CA ARG A 130 24.80 15.35 10.86
C ARG A 130 23.37 15.90 10.99
N THR A 131 23.19 17.21 11.06
CA THR A 131 21.85 17.80 10.95
C THR A 131 21.32 17.69 9.53
N VAL A 132 20.02 17.42 9.39
CA VAL A 132 19.35 17.33 8.09
C VAL A 132 19.30 18.72 7.46
N ALA A 133 19.91 18.85 6.28
CA ALA A 133 19.87 20.07 5.46
C ALA A 133 18.94 19.93 4.25
N GLY A 134 18.59 18.70 3.87
CA GLY A 134 17.68 18.43 2.74
C GLY A 134 16.24 18.81 3.08
N ALA A 135 15.67 19.74 2.33
CA ALA A 135 14.30 20.23 2.56
C ALA A 135 13.23 19.12 2.41
N GLY A 136 13.47 18.14 1.53
CA GLY A 136 12.57 16.99 1.36
C GLY A 136 12.51 16.14 2.63
N LEU A 137 13.65 15.62 3.08
CA LEU A 137 13.71 14.80 4.29
C LEU A 137 13.27 15.58 5.54
N GLN A 138 13.65 16.85 5.65
CA GLN A 138 13.22 17.69 6.77
C GLN A 138 11.69 17.84 6.78
N GLY A 139 11.06 18.11 5.64
CA GLY A 139 9.60 18.20 5.54
C GLY A 139 8.88 16.91 5.92
N VAL A 140 9.44 15.75 5.52
CA VAL A 140 8.90 14.43 5.89
C VAL A 140 8.99 14.19 7.39
N LEU A 141 10.16 14.47 7.99
CA LEU A 141 10.37 14.35 9.43
C LEU A 141 9.55 15.35 10.25
N ASP A 142 9.26 16.53 9.69
CA ASP A 142 8.51 17.58 10.38
C ASP A 142 7.00 17.40 10.32
N GLN A 143 6.44 16.98 9.17
CA GLN A 143 5.00 17.10 8.90
C GLN A 143 4.28 15.77 8.76
N ARG A 144 5.00 14.73 8.34
CA ARG A 144 4.35 13.49 7.97
C ARG A 144 4.15 12.59 9.16
N LEU A 145 3.10 11.78 9.19
CA LEU A 145 2.88 10.74 10.20
C LEU A 145 3.39 9.38 9.71
N ALA A 146 3.77 8.51 10.63
CA ALA A 146 4.21 7.15 10.30
C ALA A 146 3.11 6.34 9.60
N SER A 147 1.84 6.66 9.85
CA SER A 147 0.68 6.01 9.23
C SER A 147 0.42 6.41 7.77
N GLU A 148 1.08 7.45 7.25
CA GLU A 148 0.79 8.02 5.92
C GLU A 148 1.61 7.39 4.77
N GLY A 149 2.53 6.48 5.07
CA GLY A 149 3.34 5.77 4.06
C GLY A 149 4.37 6.67 3.36
N ALA A 150 4.79 6.30 2.13
CA ALA A 150 5.82 6.97 1.32
C ALA A 150 5.28 8.11 0.45
N ASP A 151 6.08 9.15 0.18
CA ASP A 151 5.64 10.38 -0.49
C ASP A 151 5.85 10.21 -1.99
N GLU A 152 5.61 11.26 -2.76
CA GLU A 152 5.88 11.26 -4.19
C GLU A 152 7.39 11.01 -4.49
N GLN A 153 8.26 11.26 -3.53
CA GLN A 153 9.70 11.04 -3.59
C GLN A 153 10.13 9.65 -3.10
N GLY A 154 9.23 8.88 -2.50
CA GLY A 154 9.51 7.56 -1.91
C GLY A 154 10.05 7.61 -0.47
N LEU A 155 10.00 8.77 0.18
CA LEU A 155 10.37 8.97 1.58
C LEU A 155 9.17 8.68 2.49
N SER A 156 9.38 7.89 3.54
CA SER A 156 8.39 7.59 4.58
C SER A 156 9.01 7.63 5.97
N VAL A 157 8.15 7.78 6.98
CA VAL A 157 8.49 7.56 8.39
C VAL A 157 7.95 6.19 8.80
N GLY A 158 8.76 5.39 9.51
CA GLY A 158 8.35 4.07 10.00
C GLY A 158 7.90 4.08 11.46
N LEU A 159 8.73 4.64 12.34
CA LEU A 159 8.53 4.64 13.79
C LEU A 159 8.78 6.04 14.34
N THR A 160 7.99 6.44 15.35
CA THR A 160 8.23 7.63 16.17
C THR A 160 8.27 7.21 17.63
N PHE A 161 9.28 7.66 18.38
CA PHE A 161 9.46 7.33 19.80
C PHE A 161 10.24 8.44 20.52
N GLN A 162 10.32 8.35 21.84
CA GLN A 162 11.22 9.21 22.63
C GLN A 162 12.45 8.43 23.07
N ASP A 163 13.62 9.06 22.95
CA ASP A 163 14.85 8.51 23.50
C ASP A 163 14.92 8.65 25.03
N VAL A 164 15.98 8.09 25.62
CA VAL A 164 16.26 8.17 27.06
C VAL A 164 16.40 9.60 27.60
N ASP A 165 16.72 10.58 26.74
CA ASP A 165 16.82 12.00 27.08
C ASP A 165 15.48 12.74 26.89
N GLY A 166 14.43 12.05 26.44
CA GLY A 166 13.11 12.61 26.16
C GLY A 166 13.00 13.32 24.81
N ARG A 167 14.01 13.20 23.94
CA ARG A 167 13.96 13.78 22.58
C ARG A 167 13.13 12.90 21.66
N TRP A 168 12.39 13.53 20.76
CA TRP A 168 11.65 12.82 19.72
C TRP A 168 12.61 12.24 18.68
N CYS A 169 12.56 10.95 18.46
CA CYS A 169 13.32 10.25 17.43
C CYS A 169 12.38 9.55 16.45
N ARG A 170 12.75 9.58 15.16
CA ARG A 170 11.96 9.04 14.06
C ARG A 170 12.83 8.23 13.12
N THR A 171 12.37 7.03 12.75
CA THR A 171 12.98 6.27 11.66
C THR A 171 12.40 6.70 10.34
N PHE A 172 13.26 6.79 9.32
CA PHE A 172 12.87 7.18 7.97
C PHE A 172 13.49 6.23 6.96
N GLN A 173 12.89 6.15 5.78
CA GLN A 173 13.40 5.35 4.67
C GLN A 173 13.07 6.00 3.33
N SER A 174 14.01 5.90 2.38
CA SER A 174 13.83 6.19 0.96
C SER A 174 13.75 4.88 0.19
N GLU A 175 12.55 4.50 -0.23
CA GLU A 175 12.35 3.30 -1.06
C GLU A 175 12.98 3.45 -2.44
N ARG A 176 12.98 4.68 -2.97
CA ARG A 176 13.55 5.00 -4.29
C ARG A 176 15.06 4.82 -4.30
N ASP A 177 15.72 5.27 -3.24
CA ASP A 177 17.18 5.35 -3.18
C ASP A 177 17.81 4.19 -2.39
N GLY A 178 17.00 3.35 -1.74
CA GLY A 178 17.49 2.15 -1.07
C GLY A 178 18.27 2.43 0.22
N TRP A 179 17.86 3.40 1.02
CA TRP A 179 18.45 3.66 2.34
C TRP A 179 17.41 4.00 3.40
N GLY A 180 17.78 3.82 4.66
CA GLY A 180 16.98 4.21 5.82
C GLY A 180 17.87 4.66 6.97
N GLY A 181 17.27 5.38 7.92
CA GLY A 181 17.99 5.96 9.03
C GLY A 181 17.12 6.29 10.24
N LEU A 182 17.78 6.76 11.28
CA LEU A 182 17.19 7.27 12.51
C LEU A 182 17.63 8.72 12.68
N ALA A 183 16.68 9.62 12.90
CA ALA A 183 16.94 11.00 13.26
C ALA A 183 16.28 11.36 14.59
N CYS A 184 16.98 12.12 15.42
CA CYS A 184 16.45 12.66 16.67
C CYS A 184 16.37 14.18 16.59
N HIS A 185 15.28 14.73 17.11
CA HIS A 185 15.00 16.16 17.13
C HIS A 185 15.70 16.80 18.33
N ALA A 186 16.59 17.75 18.04
CA ALA A 186 17.30 18.55 19.04
C ALA A 186 17.39 19.99 18.56
N ASP A 187 17.09 20.95 19.45
CA ASP A 187 17.25 22.38 19.20
C ASP A 187 16.55 22.88 17.91
N GLY A 188 15.39 22.30 17.58
CA GLY A 188 14.62 22.67 16.39
C GLY A 188 15.14 22.10 15.07
N THR A 189 16.06 21.11 15.14
CA THR A 189 16.62 20.45 13.96
C THR A 189 16.66 18.93 14.15
N TRP A 190 16.51 18.21 13.04
CA TRP A 190 16.68 16.76 13.03
C TRP A 190 18.15 16.40 12.82
N THR A 191 18.71 15.59 13.71
CA THR A 191 20.09 15.07 13.61
C THR A 191 20.06 13.58 13.35
N VAL A 192 20.73 13.13 12.29
CA VAL A 192 20.81 11.70 11.94
C VAL A 192 21.81 11.00 12.86
N THR A 193 21.35 9.99 13.58
CA THR A 193 22.16 9.20 14.53
C THR A 193 22.59 7.87 13.92
N ALA A 194 21.76 7.29 13.04
CA ALA A 194 22.08 6.08 12.28
C ALA A 194 21.60 6.17 10.83
N LEU A 195 22.35 5.58 9.91
CA LEU A 195 22.02 5.52 8.49
C LEU A 195 22.60 4.23 7.91
N ALA A 196 21.81 3.51 7.12
CA ALA A 196 22.25 2.31 6.42
C ALA A 196 21.49 2.12 5.11
N ALA A 197 22.08 1.36 4.19
CA ALA A 197 21.39 0.92 2.99
C ALA A 197 20.30 -0.10 3.35
N LEU A 198 19.21 -0.08 2.59
CA LEU A 198 18.17 -1.10 2.61
C LEU A 198 18.74 -2.36 1.94
N GLU A 199 18.50 -3.52 2.53
CA GLU A 199 18.78 -4.78 1.86
C GLU A 199 17.72 -4.99 0.77
N VAL A 200 18.16 -5.06 -0.49
CA VAL A 200 17.25 -5.37 -1.60
C VAL A 200 17.07 -6.88 -1.62
N SER A 201 15.93 -7.37 -1.11
CA SER A 201 15.55 -8.77 -1.29
C SER A 201 14.96 -8.97 -2.69
N ASP A 202 15.50 -9.92 -3.46
CA ASP A 202 15.09 -10.30 -4.83
C ASP A 202 13.96 -11.36 -4.82
N ASP A 203 13.31 -11.58 -3.67
CA ASP A 203 12.30 -12.63 -3.51
C ASP A 203 10.92 -12.21 -4.06
N GLU A 204 10.25 -13.15 -4.72
CA GLU A 204 8.90 -13.01 -5.33
C GLU A 204 7.80 -12.70 -4.30
N VAL A 205 8.11 -12.79 -3.00
CA VAL A 205 7.20 -12.49 -1.88
C VAL A 205 7.76 -11.34 -1.05
N ARG A 206 7.33 -10.12 -1.35
CA ARG A 206 7.63 -8.94 -0.53
C ARG A 206 6.77 -8.94 0.74
N ARG A 207 7.40 -8.98 1.93
CA ARG A 207 6.69 -8.77 3.21
C ARG A 207 6.25 -7.31 3.34
N ALA A 208 5.06 -7.10 3.90
CA ALA A 208 4.41 -5.80 4.03
C ALA A 208 4.89 -4.94 5.21
N SER A 209 6.13 -5.12 5.71
CA SER A 209 6.70 -4.22 6.70
C SER A 209 7.73 -3.30 6.04
N SER A 210 7.75 -2.04 6.46
CA SER A 210 8.89 -1.14 6.28
C SER A 210 10.17 -1.84 6.75
N GLU A 211 10.98 -2.36 5.82
CA GLU A 211 12.25 -3.03 6.13
C GLU A 211 13.24 -1.99 6.64
N THR A 212 13.10 -1.55 7.89
CA THR A 212 14.11 -0.69 8.50
C THR A 212 15.44 -1.47 8.56
N PRO A 213 16.56 -0.90 8.06
CA PRO A 213 17.84 -1.63 8.04
C PRO A 213 18.24 -2.13 9.43
N ALA A 214 18.86 -3.31 9.51
CA ALA A 214 19.23 -3.93 10.80
C ALA A 214 20.10 -3.02 11.67
N ALA A 215 21.03 -2.27 11.08
CA ALA A 215 21.85 -1.28 11.78
C ALA A 215 21.03 -0.12 12.38
N VAL A 216 19.94 0.27 11.71
CA VAL A 216 19.03 1.31 12.20
C VAL A 216 18.16 0.75 13.33
N LEU A 217 17.67 -0.49 13.21
CA LEU A 217 16.92 -1.16 14.29
C LEU A 217 17.78 -1.29 15.56
N ALA A 218 19.05 -1.68 15.44
CA ALA A 218 19.95 -1.75 16.58
C ALA A 218 20.13 -0.37 17.26
N ALA A 219 20.20 0.71 16.47
CA ALA A 219 20.27 2.07 17.03
C ALA A 219 18.96 2.51 17.70
N VAL A 220 17.81 2.05 17.21
CA VAL A 220 16.52 2.26 17.88
C VAL A 220 16.49 1.55 19.22
N ASP A 221 16.90 0.27 19.26
CA ASP A 221 16.91 -0.52 20.50
C ASP A 221 17.83 0.07 21.58
N GLU A 222 18.93 0.71 21.18
CA GLU A 222 19.83 1.40 22.10
C GLU A 222 19.26 2.74 22.60
N ALA A 223 18.51 3.45 21.76
CA ALA A 223 18.03 4.79 22.08
C ALA A 223 16.67 4.81 22.79
N ILE A 224 15.79 3.84 22.54
CA ILE A 224 14.38 3.89 22.94
C ILE A 224 14.19 3.82 24.46
N ALA A 225 13.45 4.77 25.03
CA ALA A 225 13.14 4.81 26.47
C ALA A 225 11.95 3.93 26.90
N GLY A 226 11.39 3.14 25.98
CA GLY A 226 10.29 2.22 26.25
C GLY A 226 9.20 2.27 25.19
N THR A 227 8.30 3.26 25.26
CA THR A 227 7.09 3.27 24.42
C THR A 227 7.26 4.06 23.14
N THR A 228 6.83 3.47 22.03
CA THR A 228 6.65 4.16 20.76
C THR A 228 5.40 5.03 20.80
N ALA A 229 5.39 6.11 20.02
CA ALA A 229 4.22 6.95 19.87
C ALA A 229 3.16 6.22 19.05
N ASP A 230 1.92 6.23 19.54
CA ASP A 230 0.77 5.91 18.70
C ASP A 230 0.45 7.09 17.76
N ALA A 231 -0.49 6.89 16.83
CA ALA A 231 -0.85 7.91 15.84
C ALA A 231 -1.35 9.23 16.47
N ALA A 232 -2.01 9.17 17.63
CA ALA A 232 -2.51 10.37 18.30
C ALA A 232 -1.38 11.14 19.01
N ALA A 233 -0.49 10.42 19.67
CA ALA A 233 0.70 10.98 20.32
C ALA A 233 1.65 11.59 19.29
N GLU A 234 1.86 10.91 18.16
CA GLU A 234 2.68 11.40 17.05
C GLU A 234 2.08 12.68 16.45
N ALA A 235 0.78 12.70 16.12
CA ALA A 235 0.12 13.89 15.59
C ALA A 235 0.22 15.08 16.56
N LYS A 236 0.05 14.83 17.87
CA LYS A 236 0.21 15.87 18.90
C LYS A 236 1.64 16.39 18.97
N ALA A 237 2.65 15.51 18.91
CA ALA A 237 4.05 15.89 18.92
C ALA A 237 4.41 16.74 17.70
N ARG A 238 3.92 16.35 16.51
CA ARG A 238 4.03 17.12 15.27
C ARG A 238 3.43 18.52 15.42
N ASP A 239 2.19 18.61 15.88
CA ASP A 239 1.47 19.88 16.00
C ASP A 239 2.10 20.80 17.07
N ALA A 240 2.80 20.22 18.05
CA ALA A 240 3.61 20.95 19.03
C ALA A 240 5.01 21.37 18.51
N GLY A 241 5.37 20.95 17.29
CA GLY A 241 6.68 21.20 16.68
C GLY A 241 7.80 20.40 17.36
N TRP A 242 7.52 19.15 17.74
CA TRP A 242 8.48 18.18 18.27
C TRP A 242 9.23 18.66 19.52
N ARG A 243 8.48 19.33 20.41
CA ARG A 243 8.92 19.76 21.75
C ARG A 243 8.51 18.78 22.84
#